data_AF-A0A4U4E778-F1
#
_entry.id   AF-A0A4U4E778-F1
#
_cell.length_a   1.000
_cell.length_b   1.000
_cell.length_c   1.000
_cell.angle_alpha   90.00
_cell.angle_beta   90.00
_cell.angle_gamma   90.00
#
_symmetry.space_group_name_H-M   'P 1'
#
loop_
_entity.id
_entity.type
_entity.pdbx_description
1 polymer ?
#
loop_
_entity_poly.entity_id
_entity_poly.type
_entity_poly.pdbx_seq_one_letter_code
_entity_poly.pdbx_strand_id
1 'polypeptide(L)'
;MELLLTEEAKEKIQSQVNAEEQLLLDIEDGDGPFADTRVTCQIDTSFRLLIVKKDTDKDLSLYSETAETTVGPIRMKKSALMYMDDPTTIAVEPTYNSLQLKGPSGLLKGNLQMLHRD
;
A
#
# COMPACT_ATOMS: atom_id res chain seq x y z
N MET A 1 -2.21 14.73 3.50
CA MET A 1 -1.62 13.59 2.81
C MET A 1 -2.38 13.34 1.53
N GLU A 2 -1.68 13.55 0.43
CA GLU A 2 -2.09 13.19 -0.91
C GLU A 2 -1.33 11.92 -1.36
N LEU A 3 -2.05 10.93 -1.89
CA LEU A 3 -1.49 9.71 -2.46
C LEU A 3 -1.79 9.68 -3.96
N LEU A 4 -0.76 9.83 -4.78
CA LEU A 4 -0.84 9.88 -6.23
C LEU A 4 -0.45 8.54 -6.85
N LEU A 5 -0.95 8.26 -8.04
CA LEU A 5 -0.53 7.12 -8.85
C LEU A 5 -0.12 7.61 -10.24
N THR A 6 0.98 7.07 -10.78
CA THR A 6 1.25 7.21 -12.22
C THR A 6 0.26 6.36 -13.02
N GLU A 7 0.08 6.66 -14.31
CA GLU A 7 -0.85 5.89 -15.14
C GLU A 7 -0.41 4.42 -15.25
N GLU A 8 0.89 4.13 -15.33
CA GLU A 8 1.41 2.76 -15.36
C GLU A 8 1.13 2.01 -14.06
N ALA A 9 1.24 2.70 -12.92
CA ALA A 9 0.92 2.10 -11.62
C ALA A 9 -0.57 1.81 -11.49
N LYS A 10 -1.43 2.73 -11.94
CA LYS A 10 -2.88 2.56 -12.02
C LYS A 10 -3.25 1.36 -12.87
N GLU A 11 -2.72 1.26 -14.10
CA GLU A 11 -2.98 0.12 -14.99
C GLU A 11 -2.55 -1.21 -14.35
N LYS A 12 -1.37 -1.23 -13.72
CA LYS A 12 -0.85 -2.43 -13.05
C LYS A 12 -1.73 -2.86 -11.89
N ILE A 13 -2.19 -1.92 -11.06
CA ILE A 13 -3.08 -2.20 -9.93
C ILE A 13 -4.45 -2.68 -10.44
N GLN A 14 -5.06 -1.99 -11.40
CA GLN A 14 -6.36 -2.37 -11.97
C GLN A 14 -6.33 -3.73 -12.67
N SER A 15 -5.16 -4.20 -13.11
CA SER A 15 -5.01 -5.55 -13.68
C SER A 15 -5.11 -6.68 -12.64
N GLN A 16 -4.97 -6.36 -11.34
CA GLN A 16 -4.99 -7.35 -10.26
C GLN A 16 -6.15 -7.19 -9.28
N VAL A 17 -6.81 -6.03 -9.25
CA VAL A 17 -7.90 -5.74 -8.32
C VAL A 17 -9.23 -5.84 -9.04
N ASN A 18 -10.15 -6.64 -8.50
CA ASN A 18 -11.52 -6.75 -9.01
C ASN A 18 -12.52 -5.87 -8.24
N ALA A 19 -13.77 -5.83 -8.71
CA ALA A 19 -14.81 -4.95 -8.15
C ALA A 19 -15.20 -5.29 -6.69
N GLU A 20 -14.95 -6.51 -6.23
CA GLU A 20 -15.25 -6.98 -4.87
C GLU A 20 -14.08 -6.78 -3.90
N GLU A 21 -12.98 -6.18 -4.36
CA GLU A 21 -11.76 -5.97 -3.59
C GLU A 21 -11.50 -4.50 -3.29
N GLN A 22 -10.77 -4.26 -2.20
CA GLN A 22 -10.32 -2.96 -1.73
C GLN A 22 -8.81 -2.99 -1.49
N LEU A 23 -8.20 -1.82 -1.56
CA LEU A 23 -6.76 -1.64 -1.39
C LEU A 23 -6.44 -1.06 -0.01
N LEU A 24 -5.47 -1.67 0.65
CA LEU A 24 -4.88 -1.14 1.88
C LEU A 24 -3.38 -0.88 1.65
N LEU A 25 -2.91 0.32 1.91
CA LEU A 25 -1.47 0.59 2.05
C LEU A 25 -1.08 0.26 3.48
N ASP A 26 -0.43 -0.89 3.64
CA ASP A 26 -0.07 -1.45 4.94
C ASP A 26 1.41 -1.21 5.24
N ILE A 27 1.71 -1.05 6.53
CA ILE A 27 3.07 -1.07 7.07
C ILE A 27 3.20 -2.27 8.00
N GLU A 28 4.23 -3.10 7.80
CA GLU A 28 4.52 -4.24 8.69
C GLU A 28 5.21 -3.76 9.96
N ASP A 29 4.41 -3.26 10.90
CA ASP A 29 4.83 -2.85 12.24
C ASP A 29 4.55 -3.92 13.32
N GLY A 30 4.10 -5.10 12.90
CA GLY A 30 3.71 -6.20 13.79
C GLY A 30 2.33 -6.07 14.40
N ASP A 31 1.56 -5.03 14.03
CA ASP A 31 0.21 -4.78 14.53
C ASP A 31 -0.85 -5.00 13.44
N GLY A 32 -2.06 -5.36 13.85
CA GLY A 32 -3.23 -5.52 13.00
C GLY A 32 -3.47 -6.90 12.39
N PRO A 33 -4.60 -7.05 11.68
CA PRO A 33 -5.15 -8.35 11.29
C PRO A 33 -4.32 -9.11 10.25
N PHE A 34 -3.42 -8.41 9.55
CA PHE A 34 -2.56 -8.97 8.51
C PHE A 34 -1.09 -9.04 8.94
N ALA A 35 -0.76 -8.76 10.20
CA ALA A 35 0.60 -8.86 10.70
C ALA A 35 1.16 -10.26 10.43
N ASP A 36 2.26 -10.35 9.69
CA ASP A 36 2.96 -11.63 9.52
C ASP A 36 3.77 -11.89 10.80
N THR A 37 3.53 -13.03 11.46
CA THR A 37 4.22 -13.39 12.71
C THR A 37 5.73 -13.62 12.52
N ARG A 38 6.19 -13.59 11.26
CA ARG A 38 7.61 -13.63 10.90
C ARG A 38 8.06 -12.19 10.71
N VAL A 39 8.36 -11.50 11.82
CA VAL A 39 9.16 -10.27 11.79
C VAL A 39 10.48 -10.65 11.10
N THR A 40 10.58 -10.35 9.80
CA THR A 40 11.83 -10.54 9.11
C THR A 40 12.76 -9.43 9.58
N CYS A 41 14.02 -9.72 9.88
CA CYS A 41 15.04 -8.71 10.19
C CYS A 41 15.39 -7.86 8.94
N GLN A 42 14.41 -7.54 8.10
CA GLN A 42 14.59 -6.66 6.96
C GLN A 42 14.55 -5.22 7.46
N ILE A 43 15.65 -4.52 7.21
CA ILE A 43 15.91 -3.11 7.54
C ILE A 43 15.12 -2.15 6.62
N ASP A 44 14.38 -2.67 5.65
CA ASP A 44 13.63 -1.88 4.69
C ASP A 44 12.28 -1.45 5.25
N THR A 45 11.84 -0.22 4.94
CA THR A 45 10.51 0.29 5.26
C THR A 45 9.48 -0.72 4.75
N SER A 46 8.67 -1.27 5.65
CA SER A 46 7.91 -2.49 5.38
C SER A 46 6.53 -2.18 4.78
N PHE A 47 6.50 -1.28 3.79
CA PHE A 47 5.28 -0.96 3.06
C PHE A 47 4.92 -2.08 2.08
N ARG A 48 3.63 -2.39 2.02
CA ARG A 48 3.03 -3.32 1.06
C ARG A 48 1.61 -2.87 0.71
N LEU A 49 1.16 -3.23 -0.48
CA LEU A 49 -0.20 -2.97 -0.94
C LEU A 49 -1.02 -4.25 -0.78
N LEU A 50 -1.96 -4.27 0.15
CA LEU A 50 -2.84 -5.41 0.36
C LEU A 50 -4.09 -5.27 -0.50
N ILE A 51 -4.47 -6.37 -1.14
CA ILE A 51 -5.73 -6.55 -1.86
C ILE A 51 -6.61 -7.43 -0.97
N VAL A 52 -7.70 -6.88 -0.48
CA VAL A 52 -8.59 -7.52 0.50
C VAL A 52 -10.02 -7.46 -0.01
N LYS A 53 -10.85 -8.44 0.30
CA LYS A 53 -12.28 -8.37 -0.05
C LYS A 53 -12.98 -7.21 0.68
N LYS A 54 -13.97 -6.62 0.03
CA LYS A 54 -14.83 -5.58 0.63
C LYS A 54 -15.66 -6.11 1.80
N ASP A 55 -16.03 -7.39 1.76
CA ASP A 55 -16.84 -8.08 2.76
C ASP A 55 -16.01 -8.91 3.77
N THR A 56 -14.72 -8.63 3.90
CA THR A 56 -13.84 -9.31 4.87
C THR A 56 -14.37 -9.20 6.31
N ASP A 57 -14.16 -10.27 7.10
CA ASP A 57 -14.50 -10.33 8.52
C ASP A 57 -13.41 -9.75 9.43
N LYS A 58 -12.26 -9.36 8.85
CA LYS A 58 -11.13 -8.78 9.57
C LYS A 58 -11.48 -7.40 10.10
N ASP A 59 -10.99 -7.10 11.30
CA ASP A 59 -11.09 -5.75 11.86
C ASP A 59 -10.13 -4.79 11.16
N LEU A 60 -10.67 -3.95 10.27
CA LEU A 60 -9.93 -2.92 9.55
C LEU A 60 -9.90 -1.57 10.30
N SER A 61 -10.25 -1.52 11.59
CA SER A 61 -10.27 -0.28 12.39
C SER A 61 -8.92 0.46 12.42
N LEU A 62 -7.82 -0.29 12.38
CA LEU A 62 -6.47 0.28 12.30
C LEU A 62 -6.20 1.00 10.98
N TYR A 63 -6.86 0.62 9.89
CA TYR A 63 -6.77 1.28 8.58
C TYR A 63 -7.75 2.47 8.52
N SER A 64 -7.55 3.43 9.43
CA SER A 64 -8.46 4.56 9.67
C SER A 64 -8.26 5.73 8.70
N GLU A 65 -7.07 5.87 8.13
CA GLU A 65 -6.75 6.95 7.21
C GLU A 65 -7.13 6.52 5.78
N THR A 66 -7.68 7.44 4.99
CA THR A 66 -8.09 7.16 3.60
C THR A 66 -7.52 8.22 2.68
N ALA A 67 -6.91 7.78 1.59
CA ALA A 67 -6.54 8.64 0.48
C ALA A 67 -7.43 8.34 -0.72
N GLU A 68 -8.08 9.37 -1.27
CA GLU A 68 -8.84 9.26 -2.51
C GLU A 68 -7.88 9.25 -3.69
N THR A 69 -7.93 8.20 -4.51
CA THR A 69 -6.99 8.02 -5.62
C THR A 69 -7.69 7.66 -6.93
N THR A 70 -6.95 7.66 -8.04
CA THR A 70 -7.47 7.32 -9.38
C THR A 70 -7.89 5.86 -9.54
N VAL A 71 -7.52 4.98 -8.60
CA VAL A 71 -7.96 3.57 -8.53
C VAL A 71 -9.04 3.34 -7.46
N GLY A 72 -9.57 4.41 -6.86
CA GLY A 72 -10.48 4.36 -5.72
C GLY A 72 -9.79 4.67 -4.39
N PRO A 73 -10.51 4.58 -3.27
CA PRO A 73 -9.95 4.89 -1.96
C PRO A 73 -8.91 3.83 -1.56
N ILE A 74 -7.75 4.29 -1.11
CA ILE A 74 -6.73 3.45 -0.49
C ILE A 74 -6.69 3.78 1.00
N ARG A 75 -6.97 2.78 1.84
CA ARG A 75 -6.96 2.94 3.29
C ARG A 75 -5.59 2.60 3.85
N MET A 76 -5.20 3.21 4.96
CA MET A 76 -3.90 2.97 5.59
C MET A 76 -3.94 3.17 7.09
N LYS A 77 -2.97 2.58 7.77
CA LYS A 77 -2.79 2.78 9.21
C LYS A 77 -2.38 4.23 9.48
N LYS A 78 -2.84 4.82 10.58
CA LYS A 78 -2.34 6.13 11.01
C LYS A 78 -0.83 6.11 11.30
N SER A 79 -0.28 4.97 11.72
CA SER A 79 1.16 4.77 11.89
C SER A 79 1.93 4.88 10.57
N ALA A 80 1.33 4.59 9.41
CA ALA A 80 1.99 4.74 8.11
C ALA A 80 2.40 6.19 7.81
N LEU A 81 1.62 7.17 8.29
CA LEU A 81 1.81 8.58 7.96
C LEU A 81 3.18 9.13 8.37
N MET A 82 3.78 8.60 9.44
CA MET A 82 5.09 9.06 9.91
C MET A 82 6.25 8.67 8.98
N TYR A 83 6.00 7.75 8.04
CA TYR A 83 6.97 7.25 7.06
C TYR A 83 6.64 7.67 5.63
N MET A 84 5.62 8.52 5.45
CA MET A 84 5.18 9.01 4.14
C MET A 84 5.51 10.49 3.99
N ASP A 85 5.77 10.90 2.75
CA ASP A 85 5.85 12.31 2.41
C ASP A 85 4.47 12.84 1.96
N ASP A 86 4.34 14.17 1.87
CA ASP A 86 3.16 14.82 1.30
C ASP A 86 3.59 15.72 0.12
N PRO A 87 3.26 15.37 -1.15
CA PRO A 87 2.55 14.15 -1.58
C PRO A 87 3.46 12.92 -1.61
N THR A 88 2.84 11.74 -1.50
CA THR A 88 3.47 10.44 -1.81
C THR A 88 2.91 9.89 -3.13
N THR A 89 3.73 9.25 -3.94
CA THR A 89 3.36 8.70 -5.25
C THR A 89 3.69 7.21 -5.35
N ILE A 90 2.72 6.40 -5.77
CA ILE A 90 2.93 5.04 -6.25
C ILE A 90 3.27 5.11 -7.74
N ALA A 91 4.44 4.59 -8.10
CA ALA A 91 4.93 4.56 -9.46
C ALA A 91 5.39 3.15 -9.84
N VAL A 92 5.64 2.92 -11.13
CA VAL A 92 6.33 1.72 -11.61
C VAL A 92 7.83 2.02 -11.71
N GLU A 93 8.66 1.10 -11.22
CA GLU A 93 10.11 1.14 -11.43
C GLU A 93 10.43 0.66 -12.85
N PRO A 94 11.19 1.44 -13.65
CA PRO A 94 11.36 1.19 -15.08
C PRO A 94 12.15 -0.08 -15.44
N THR A 95 13.02 -0.57 -14.54
CA THR A 95 13.93 -1.69 -14.82
C THR A 95 13.25 -3.05 -14.59
N TYR A 96 12.55 -3.19 -13.47
CA TYR A 96 11.96 -4.44 -12.99
C TYR A 96 10.44 -4.47 -13.08
N ASN A 97 9.83 -3.36 -13.52
CA ASN A 97 8.38 -3.21 -13.65
C ASN A 97 7.63 -3.52 -12.34
N SER A 98 8.29 -3.31 -11.19
CA SER A 98 7.72 -3.44 -9.85
C SER A 98 7.10 -2.12 -9.41
N LEU A 99 6.08 -2.14 -8.57
CA LEU A 99 5.61 -0.91 -7.95
C LEU A 99 6.66 -0.37 -6.97
N GLN A 100 6.63 0.93 -6.74
CA GLN A 100 7.47 1.63 -5.78
C GLN A 100 6.70 2.80 -5.17
N LEU A 101 7.02 3.13 -3.92
CA LEU A 101 6.52 4.30 -3.21
C LEU A 101 7.61 5.37 -3.19
N LYS A 102 7.28 6.59 -3.64
CA LYS A 102 8.22 7.71 -3.74
C LYS A 102 7.61 8.98 -3.17
N GLY A 103 8.45 9.86 -2.66
CA GLY A 103 8.05 11.21 -2.27
C GLY A 103 9.18 12.22 -2.54
N PRO A 104 8.99 13.49 -2.18
CA PRO A 104 10.02 14.52 -2.21
C PRO A 104 11.36 14.13 -1.55
N SER A 105 11.35 13.27 -0.53
CA SER A 105 12.56 12.78 0.14
C SER A 105 13.31 11.68 -0.64
N GLY A 106 12.69 11.15 -1.70
CA GLY A 106 13.26 10.12 -2.57
C GLY A 106 12.42 8.84 -2.61
N LEU A 107 13.11 7.70 -2.62
CA LEU A 107 12.46 6.39 -2.63
C LEU A 107 12.07 6.00 -1.19
N LEU A 108 10.77 5.91 -0.93
CA LEU A 108 10.22 5.50 0.37
C LEU A 108 10.13 3.97 0.48
N LYS A 109 9.78 3.29 -0.63
CA LYS A 109 9.76 1.83 -0.73
C LYS A 109 10.03 1.38 -2.15
N GLY A 110 11.12 0.63 -2.34
CA GLY A 110 11.32 -0.16 -3.55
C GLY A 110 10.51 -1.45 -3.52
N ASN A 111 10.12 -1.97 -4.69
CA ASN A 111 9.39 -3.23 -4.82
C ASN A 111 8.18 -3.32 -3.86
N LEU A 112 7.28 -2.34 -3.94
CA LEU A 112 6.03 -2.32 -3.20
C LEU A 112 5.18 -3.52 -3.64
N GLN A 113 5.16 -4.56 -2.81
CA GLN A 113 4.50 -5.82 -3.16
C GLN A 113 2.98 -5.66 -3.12
N MET A 114 2.29 -6.25 -4.10
CA MET A 114 0.84 -6.46 -4.07
C MET A 114 0.56 -7.86 -3.54
N LEU A 115 -0.20 -7.95 -2.45
CA LEU A 115 -0.49 -9.22 -1.77
C LEU A 115 -2.00 -9.37 -1.59
N HIS A 116 -2.55 -10.51 -2.02
CA HIS A 116 -3.93 -10.86 -1.70
C HIS A 116 -3.98 -11.41 -0.27
N ARG A 117 -4.91 -10.91 0.54
CA ARG A 117 -5.14 -11.38 1.92
C ARG A 117 -6.64 -11.60 2.14
N ASP A 118 -6.98 -12.74 2.73
CA ASP A 118 -8.33 -13.12 3.14
C ASP A 118 -8.62 -12.67 4.59
#